data_AF-A0A090IT05-F1
#
_entry.id   AF-A0A090IT05-F1
#
_cell.length_a   1.000
_cell.length_b   1.000
_cell.length_c   1.000
_cell.angle_alpha   90.00
_cell.angle_beta   90.00
_cell.angle_gamma   90.00
#
_symmetry.space_group_name_H-M   'P 1'
#
loop_
_entity.id
_entity.type
_entity.pdbx_description
1 polymer ?
#
loop_
_entity_poly.entity_id
_entity_poly.type
_entity_poly.pdbx_seq_one_letter_code
_entity_poly.pdbx_strand_id
1 'polypeptide(L)'
;MNNYKFNEFINIARKLNDLDIIPMLMGSVGLEVITGKSWWESQDLDIHVPGDKRGWEVPPELSIFKWDEIMNVMTSMGYRLIDLHEHEFSKDGLSVEFGIIDTLPEFAGIQLEELEIHQREDVKFYLLNPKQYLCVYESSSKDSYRTDKNNNKDFKKIDFLKGIINYD
;
A
#
# COMPACT_ATOMS: atom_id res chain seq x y z
N MET A 1 -8.45 -7.14 17.48
CA MET A 1 -7.99 -7.69 16.19
C MET A 1 -6.48 -7.75 16.27
N ASN A 2 -5.88 -8.94 16.37
CA ASN A 2 -4.43 -9.08 16.43
C ASN A 2 -3.91 -9.15 14.99
N ASN A 3 -3.90 -8.01 14.30
CA ASN A 3 -3.50 -7.98 12.90
C ASN A 3 -1.97 -7.94 12.85
N TYR A 4 -1.35 -9.13 12.82
CA TYR A 4 0.10 -9.30 12.78
C TYR A 4 0.72 -8.51 11.63
N LYS A 5 0.03 -8.42 10.48
CA LYS A 5 0.49 -7.62 9.32
C LYS A 5 0.46 -6.14 9.59
N PHE A 6 -0.59 -5.63 10.23
CA PHE A 6 -0.63 -4.23 10.61
C PHE A 6 0.45 -3.90 11.64
N ASN A 7 0.74 -4.80 12.58
CA ASN A 7 1.85 -4.60 13.51
C ASN A 7 3.21 -4.63 12.78
N GLU A 8 3.39 -5.52 11.79
CA GLU A 8 4.60 -5.55 10.98
C GLU A 8 4.75 -4.31 10.10
N PHE A 9 3.64 -3.82 9.51
CA PHE A 9 3.59 -2.52 8.86
C PHE A 9 4.07 -1.40 9.79
N ILE A 10 3.58 -1.34 11.02
CA ILE A 10 4.00 -0.33 11.99
C ILE A 10 5.50 -0.45 12.32
N ASN A 11 6.05 -1.67 12.38
CA ASN A 11 7.48 -1.88 12.57
C ASN A 11 8.31 -1.34 11.39
N ILE A 12 7.88 -1.62 10.16
CA ILE A 12 8.53 -1.11 8.94
C ILE A 12 8.38 0.42 8.87
N ALA A 13 7.16 0.93 9.07
CA ALA A 13 6.85 2.35 9.01
C ALA A 13 7.65 3.17 10.02
N ARG A 14 7.90 2.63 11.21
CA ARG A 14 8.80 3.27 12.20
C ARG A 14 10.21 3.47 11.64
N LYS A 15 10.78 2.45 11.00
CA LYS A 15 12.11 2.54 10.36
C LYS A 15 12.13 3.46 9.15
N LEU A 16 11.03 3.57 8.42
CA LEU A 16 10.89 4.54 7.33
C LEU A 16 10.76 5.97 7.85
N ASN A 17 10.04 6.18 8.96
CA ASN A 17 9.94 7.50 9.60
C ASN A 17 11.31 8.00 10.11
N ASP A 18 12.20 7.10 10.59
CA ASP A 18 13.58 7.44 10.93
C ASP A 18 14.38 7.99 9.72
N LEU A 19 13.91 7.74 8.49
CA LEU A 19 14.45 8.25 7.24
C LEU A 19 13.63 9.42 6.67
N ASP A 20 12.79 10.06 7.48
CA ASP A 20 11.85 11.12 7.03
C ASP A 20 10.88 10.66 5.91
N ILE A 21 10.61 9.35 5.82
CA ILE A 21 9.62 8.79 4.90
C ILE A 21 8.34 8.52 5.68
N ILE A 22 7.22 9.12 5.26
CA ILE A 22 5.88 8.79 5.76
C ILE A 22 5.24 7.81 4.77
N PRO A 23 5.20 6.50 5.08
CA PRO A 23 4.62 5.52 4.19
C PRO A 23 3.09 5.56 4.23
N MET A 24 2.46 5.00 3.21
CA MET A 24 1.02 4.75 3.16
C MET A 24 0.75 3.25 3.25
N LEU A 25 -0.21 2.87 4.10
CA LEU A 25 -0.72 1.50 4.13
C LEU A 25 -1.77 1.32 3.04
N MET A 26 -1.46 0.50 2.05
CA MET A 26 -2.33 0.24 0.90
C MET A 26 -2.94 -1.16 0.94
N GLY A 27 -3.67 -1.46 -0.13
CA GLY A 27 -4.20 -2.79 -0.38
C GLY A 27 -5.19 -3.26 0.67
N SER A 28 -5.30 -4.58 0.79
CA SER A 28 -6.35 -5.19 1.59
C SER A 28 -6.15 -4.94 3.09
N VAL A 29 -4.90 -4.94 3.59
CA VAL A 29 -4.61 -4.70 5.01
C VAL A 29 -5.05 -3.29 5.43
N GLY A 30 -4.78 -2.28 4.60
CA GLY A 30 -5.26 -0.92 4.88
C GLY A 30 -6.79 -0.82 4.88
N LEU A 31 -7.46 -1.50 3.94
CA LEU A 31 -8.92 -1.59 3.92
C LEU A 31 -9.46 -2.27 5.20
N GLU A 32 -8.80 -3.31 5.70
CA GLU A 32 -9.19 -3.96 6.96
C GLU A 32 -9.09 -3.01 8.17
N VAL A 33 -8.05 -2.19 8.20
CA VAL A 33 -7.81 -1.21 9.28
C VAL A 33 -8.89 -0.14 9.28
N ILE A 34 -9.20 0.47 8.12
CA ILE A 34 -10.19 1.56 8.06
C ILE A 34 -11.63 1.09 8.27
N THR A 35 -11.94 -0.16 7.88
CA THR A 35 -13.31 -0.71 7.97
C THR A 35 -13.56 -1.53 9.23
N GLY A 36 -12.50 -1.91 9.96
CA GLY A 36 -12.60 -2.84 11.09
C GLY A 36 -13.04 -4.26 10.70
N LYS A 37 -12.95 -4.64 9.42
CA LYS A 37 -13.32 -5.97 8.90
C LYS A 37 -12.07 -6.71 8.46
N SER A 38 -11.90 -7.97 8.85
CA SER A 38 -10.69 -8.77 8.58
C SER A 38 -10.92 -9.96 7.64
N TRP A 39 -11.92 -9.88 6.76
CA TRP A 39 -12.34 -11.01 5.90
C TRP A 39 -11.64 -11.05 4.54
N TRP A 40 -10.70 -10.13 4.28
CA TRP A 40 -10.05 -10.03 2.98
C TRP A 40 -8.90 -11.01 2.79
N GLU A 41 -8.49 -11.71 3.87
CA GLU A 41 -7.46 -12.77 3.87
C GLU A 41 -6.26 -12.37 3.00
N SER A 42 -5.73 -11.14 3.16
CA SER A 42 -4.57 -10.72 2.38
C SER A 42 -3.43 -11.71 2.63
N GLN A 43 -2.53 -11.88 1.67
CA GLN A 43 -1.27 -12.58 1.91
C GLN A 43 -0.11 -11.58 2.04
N ASP A 44 -0.28 -10.44 1.39
CA ASP A 44 0.78 -9.46 1.19
C ASP A 44 0.49 -8.17 1.97
N LEU A 45 1.53 -7.38 2.15
CA LEU A 45 1.49 -6.04 2.74
C LEU A 45 1.93 -5.02 1.69
N ASP A 46 0.97 -4.26 1.18
CA ASP A 46 1.22 -3.18 0.23
C ASP A 46 1.60 -1.88 0.97
N ILE A 47 2.81 -1.38 0.73
CA ILE A 47 3.30 -0.13 1.33
C ILE A 47 3.64 0.84 0.21
N HIS A 48 3.02 2.01 0.18
CA HIS A 48 3.41 3.04 -0.79
C HIS A 48 4.32 4.09 -0.14
N VAL A 49 5.35 4.51 -0.87
CA VAL A 49 6.34 5.51 -0.44
C VAL A 49 6.55 6.57 -1.53
N PRO A 50 7.15 7.74 -1.22
CA PRO A 50 7.50 8.74 -2.23
C PRO A 50 8.37 8.20 -3.36
N GLY A 51 8.08 8.62 -4.59
CA GLY A 51 8.79 8.17 -5.78
C GLY A 51 8.48 9.02 -7.02
N ASP A 52 8.95 8.55 -8.18
CA ASP A 52 8.69 9.20 -9.46
C ASP A 52 7.23 8.96 -9.86
N LYS A 53 6.47 10.05 -10.06
CA LYS A 53 5.06 10.02 -10.47
C LYS A 53 4.78 9.26 -11.77
N ARG A 54 5.79 9.06 -12.62
CA ARG A 54 5.69 8.26 -13.85
C ARG A 54 5.66 6.75 -13.58
N GLY A 55 5.95 6.34 -12.35
CA GLY A 55 5.87 4.95 -11.90
C GLY A 55 6.68 4.01 -12.77
N TRP A 56 5.98 3.11 -13.46
CA TRP A 56 6.54 2.03 -14.27
C TRP A 56 7.23 2.48 -15.57
N GLU A 57 7.07 3.74 -15.97
CA GLU A 57 7.83 4.30 -17.10
C GLU A 57 9.30 4.58 -16.75
N VAL A 58 9.66 4.48 -15.48
CA VAL A 58 11.00 4.72 -14.94
C VAL A 58 11.62 3.39 -14.53
N PRO A 59 12.94 3.20 -14.73
CA PRO A 59 13.62 2.01 -14.24
C PRO A 59 13.32 1.75 -12.76
N PRO A 60 13.04 0.50 -12.34
CA PRO A 60 12.67 0.18 -10.96
C PRO A 60 13.67 0.66 -9.91
N GLU A 61 14.96 0.74 -10.25
CA GLU A 61 16.02 1.23 -9.35
C GLU A 61 15.91 2.73 -9.05
N LEU A 62 15.16 3.47 -9.86
CA LEU A 62 15.04 4.93 -9.81
C LEU A 62 13.62 5.41 -9.49
N SER A 63 12.62 4.52 -9.56
CA SER A 63 11.22 4.89 -9.44
C SER A 63 10.78 5.16 -8.00
N ILE A 64 11.47 4.58 -7.01
CA ILE A 64 11.26 4.87 -5.58
C ILE A 64 12.37 5.78 -5.05
N PHE A 65 12.01 6.85 -4.33
CA PHE A 65 13.00 7.71 -3.70
C PHE A 65 13.60 7.05 -2.46
N LYS A 66 14.89 7.31 -2.22
CA LYS A 66 15.68 6.69 -1.13
C LYS A 66 15.67 5.16 -1.19
N TRP A 67 15.56 4.57 -2.38
CA TRP A 67 15.48 3.12 -2.57
C TRP A 67 16.62 2.36 -1.88
N ASP A 68 17.87 2.82 -1.98
CA ASP A 68 19.01 2.21 -1.29
C ASP A 68 18.85 2.19 0.24
N GLU A 69 18.27 3.25 0.83
CA GLU A 69 18.01 3.33 2.27
C GLU A 69 16.89 2.35 2.67
N ILE A 70 15.84 2.25 1.87
CA ILE A 70 14.74 1.28 2.07
C ILE A 70 15.26 -0.16 1.96
N MET A 71 16.07 -0.46 0.95
CA MET A 71 16.72 -1.76 0.77
C MET A 71 17.55 -2.15 1.99
N ASN A 72 18.33 -1.21 2.54
CA ASN A 72 19.12 -1.42 3.75
C ASN A 72 18.23 -1.66 4.97
N VAL A 73 17.16 -0.88 5.15
CA VAL A 73 16.18 -1.09 6.23
C VAL A 73 15.57 -2.48 6.14
N MET A 74 15.00 -2.85 4.99
CA MET A 74 14.35 -4.15 4.79
C MET A 74 15.33 -5.30 5.03
N THR A 75 16.54 -5.21 4.47
CA THR A 75 17.59 -6.22 4.68
C THR A 75 17.98 -6.34 6.15
N SER A 76 18.12 -5.21 6.87
CA SER A 76 18.43 -5.22 8.31
C SER A 76 17.32 -5.84 9.17
N MET A 77 16.08 -5.78 8.69
CA MET A 77 14.90 -6.40 9.31
C MET A 77 14.74 -7.88 8.95
N GLY A 78 15.65 -8.44 8.15
CA GLY A 78 15.68 -9.84 7.74
C GLY A 78 14.89 -10.15 6.47
N TYR A 79 14.37 -9.15 5.77
CA TYR A 79 13.71 -9.32 4.48
C TYR A 79 14.72 -9.51 3.36
N ARG A 80 14.30 -10.22 2.31
CA ARG A 80 15.08 -10.39 1.08
C ARG A 80 14.27 -9.87 -0.10
N LEU A 81 14.91 -9.09 -0.97
CA LEU A 81 14.32 -8.69 -2.23
C LEU A 81 14.13 -9.93 -3.12
N ILE A 82 12.91 -10.17 -3.58
CA ILE A 82 12.54 -11.31 -4.42
C ILE A 82 12.26 -10.87 -5.85
N ASP A 83 11.61 -9.71 -6.01
CA ASP A 83 11.34 -9.10 -7.32
C ASP A 83 11.61 -7.59 -7.27
N LEU A 84 12.59 -7.13 -8.04
CA LEU A 84 12.92 -5.71 -8.11
C LEU A 84 11.87 -4.92 -8.92
N HIS A 85 11.21 -5.56 -9.88
CA HIS A 85 10.26 -4.89 -10.75
C HIS A 85 8.97 -4.50 -10.01
N GLU A 86 8.50 -5.39 -9.13
CA GLU A 86 7.36 -5.16 -8.23
C GLU A 86 7.80 -4.60 -6.85
N HIS A 87 9.11 -4.35 -6.67
CA HIS A 87 9.73 -3.98 -5.39
C HIS A 87 9.30 -4.89 -4.22
N GLU A 88 9.20 -6.19 -4.48
CA GLU A 88 8.71 -7.21 -3.55
C GLU A 88 9.84 -7.76 -2.68
N PHE A 89 9.60 -7.75 -1.37
CA PHE A 89 10.43 -8.38 -0.36
C PHE A 89 9.69 -9.53 0.32
N SER A 90 10.42 -10.57 0.74
CA SER A 90 9.86 -11.68 1.52
C SER A 90 10.65 -11.98 2.79
N LYS A 91 9.92 -12.35 3.84
CA LYS A 91 10.45 -12.83 5.13
C LYS A 91 9.46 -13.80 5.76
N ASP A 92 9.92 -15.00 6.09
CA ASP A 92 9.13 -16.02 6.82
C ASP A 92 7.73 -16.29 6.20
N GLY A 93 7.61 -16.19 4.88
CA GLY A 93 6.35 -16.39 4.14
C GLY A 93 5.43 -15.16 4.07
N LEU A 94 5.83 -14.02 4.61
CA LEU A 94 5.16 -12.72 4.42
C LEU A 94 5.83 -11.96 3.27
N SER A 95 5.04 -11.55 2.29
CA SER A 95 5.47 -10.63 1.22
C SER A 95 5.11 -9.17 1.55
N VAL A 96 6.02 -8.26 1.23
CA VAL A 96 5.89 -6.81 1.37
C VAL A 96 6.24 -6.19 0.03
N GLU A 97 5.29 -5.47 -0.56
CA GLU A 97 5.45 -4.81 -1.86
C GLU A 97 5.52 -3.30 -1.66
N PHE A 98 6.47 -2.66 -2.34
CA PHE A 98 6.59 -1.21 -2.32
C PHE A 98 6.01 -0.57 -3.57
N GLY A 99 4.94 0.21 -3.39
CA GLY A 99 4.37 1.06 -4.42
C GLY A 99 4.83 2.51 -4.31
N ILE A 100 4.45 3.32 -5.30
CA ILE A 100 4.74 4.75 -5.33
C ILE A 100 3.47 5.52 -4.97
N ILE A 101 3.55 6.42 -3.99
CA ILE A 101 2.42 7.26 -3.59
C ILE A 101 2.11 8.34 -4.65
N ASP A 102 3.14 8.86 -5.32
CA ASP A 102 3.04 9.94 -6.30
C ASP A 102 2.33 9.56 -7.62
N THR A 103 2.05 8.28 -7.85
CA THR A 103 1.25 7.81 -8.99
C THR A 103 -0.25 7.88 -8.72
N LEU A 104 -0.65 8.05 -7.45
CA LEU A 104 -2.06 7.99 -7.01
C LEU A 104 -2.97 9.04 -7.71
N PRO A 105 -2.52 10.29 -7.96
CA PRO A 105 -3.34 11.26 -8.67
C PRO A 105 -3.68 10.83 -10.10
N GLU A 106 -2.72 10.27 -10.84
CA GLU A 106 -2.94 9.82 -12.22
C GLU A 106 -3.72 8.50 -12.25
N PHE A 107 -3.42 7.59 -11.32
CA PHE A 107 -4.01 6.26 -11.27
C PHE A 107 -5.47 6.27 -10.80
N ALA A 108 -5.77 6.99 -9.72
CA ALA A 108 -7.07 6.95 -9.03
C ALA A 108 -7.73 8.33 -8.87
N GLY A 109 -7.11 9.41 -9.35
CA GLY A 109 -7.66 10.77 -9.23
C GLY A 109 -7.54 11.38 -7.84
N ILE A 110 -6.81 10.75 -6.91
CA ILE A 110 -6.69 11.19 -5.51
C ILE A 110 -5.48 12.09 -5.37
N GLN A 111 -5.71 13.34 -4.95
CA GLN A 111 -4.62 14.29 -4.74
C GLN A 111 -3.88 13.99 -3.43
N LEU A 112 -2.55 14.20 -3.42
CA LEU A 112 -1.73 13.86 -2.26
C LEU A 112 -2.06 14.74 -1.04
N GLU A 113 -2.52 15.98 -1.30
CA GLU A 113 -2.93 16.94 -0.27
C GLU A 113 -4.23 16.53 0.45
N GLU A 114 -4.99 15.60 -0.12
CA GLU A 114 -6.22 15.04 0.47
C GLU A 114 -5.94 13.82 1.36
N LEU A 115 -4.70 13.36 1.44
CA LEU A 115 -4.33 12.20 2.24
C LEU A 115 -4.22 12.56 3.71
N GLU A 116 -4.92 11.80 4.55
CA GLU A 116 -4.89 11.99 6.00
C GLU A 116 -3.68 11.26 6.60
N ILE A 117 -2.94 11.97 7.46
CA ILE A 117 -1.88 11.36 8.27
C ILE A 117 -2.52 10.78 9.52
N HIS A 118 -2.37 9.46 9.67
CA HIS A 118 -2.67 8.74 10.89
C HIS A 118 -1.42 8.57 11.74
N GLN A 119 -1.62 8.46 13.04
CA GLN A 119 -0.54 8.24 14.00
C GLN A 119 -0.89 7.10 14.95
N ARG A 120 0.07 6.18 15.14
CA ARG A 120 0.03 5.14 16.16
C ARG A 120 1.33 5.20 16.95
N GLU A 121 1.22 5.57 18.23
CA GLU A 121 2.39 5.91 19.07
C GLU A 121 3.21 7.04 18.43
N ASP A 122 4.46 6.80 18.09
CA ASP A 122 5.38 7.71 17.41
C ASP A 122 5.38 7.57 15.88
N VAL A 123 4.68 6.55 15.34
CA VAL A 123 4.70 6.21 13.92
C VAL A 123 3.61 6.95 13.17
N LYS A 124 4.00 7.66 12.10
CA LYS A 124 3.12 8.37 11.17
C LYS A 124 3.02 7.62 9.85
N PHE A 125 1.81 7.53 9.33
CA PHE A 125 1.53 6.90 8.04
C PHE A 125 0.27 7.46 7.42
N TYR A 126 0.15 7.37 6.09
CA TYR A 126 -1.10 7.67 5.39
C TYR A 126 -2.00 6.44 5.33
N LEU A 127 -3.31 6.70 5.33
CA LEU A 127 -4.32 5.69 5.08
C LEU A 127 -5.42 6.31 4.23
N LEU A 128 -5.91 5.57 3.23
CA LEU A 128 -7.02 6.04 2.42
C LEU A 128 -8.33 5.96 3.21
N ASN A 129 -9.20 6.93 3.00
CA ASN A 129 -10.58 6.81 3.47
C ASN A 129 -11.38 5.85 2.55
N PRO A 130 -12.59 5.40 2.95
CA PRO A 130 -13.38 4.46 2.15
C PRO A 130 -13.66 4.91 0.71
N LYS A 131 -13.89 6.20 0.47
CA LYS A 131 -14.15 6.75 -0.87
C LYS A 131 -12.90 6.70 -1.74
N GLN A 132 -11.74 7.02 -1.18
CA GLN A 132 -10.44 6.91 -1.84
C GLN A 132 -10.10 5.44 -2.17
N TYR A 133 -10.33 4.50 -1.24
CA TYR A 133 -10.19 3.07 -1.54
C TYR A 133 -11.09 2.64 -2.70
N LEU A 134 -12.33 3.15 -2.76
CA LEU A 134 -13.25 2.82 -3.86
C LEU A 134 -12.66 3.28 -5.20
N CYS A 135 -12.14 4.50 -5.29
CA CYS A 135 -11.48 5.00 -6.49
C CYS A 135 -10.31 4.10 -6.92
N VAL A 136 -9.45 3.70 -5.98
CA VAL A 136 -8.31 2.81 -6.24
C VAL A 136 -8.76 1.46 -6.77
N TYR A 137 -9.76 0.81 -6.16
CA TYR A 137 -10.24 -0.49 -6.62
C TYR A 137 -10.98 -0.40 -7.96
N GLU A 138 -11.76 0.67 -8.20
CA GLU A 138 -12.40 0.90 -9.50
C GLU A 138 -11.38 1.12 -10.62
N SER A 139 -10.29 1.88 -10.38
CA SER A 139 -9.18 2.00 -11.32
C SER A 139 -8.47 0.67 -11.53
N SER A 140 -8.12 -0.03 -10.45
CA SER A 140 -7.48 -1.36 -10.47
C SER A 140 -8.29 -2.38 -11.30
N SER A 141 -9.62 -2.36 -11.23
CA SER A 141 -10.49 -3.28 -11.99
C SER A 141 -10.52 -3.03 -13.51
N LYS A 142 -10.07 -1.85 -13.95
CA LYS A 142 -10.02 -1.45 -15.37
C LYS A 142 -8.62 -1.56 -15.96
N ASP A 143 -7.60 -1.69 -15.12
CA ASP A 143 -6.20 -1.80 -15.51
C ASP A 143 -5.91 -3.17 -16.13
N SER A 144 -5.56 -3.18 -17.41
CA SER A 144 -5.33 -4.40 -18.20
C SER A 144 -4.29 -5.36 -17.59
N TYR A 145 -3.33 -4.88 -16.81
CA TYR A 145 -2.38 -5.75 -16.12
C TYR A 145 -3.06 -6.57 -15.01
N ARG A 146 -4.07 -5.99 -14.34
CA ARG A 146 -4.78 -6.61 -13.22
C ARG A 146 -6.06 -7.34 -13.63
N THR A 147 -6.65 -6.98 -14.78
CA THR A 147 -7.85 -7.63 -15.32
C THR A 147 -7.67 -9.14 -15.52
N ASP A 148 -6.45 -9.58 -15.85
CA ASP A 148 -6.14 -11.00 -16.11
C ASP A 148 -5.78 -11.81 -14.85
N LYS A 149 -5.42 -11.16 -13.72
CA LYS A 149 -4.91 -11.86 -12.52
C LYS A 149 -5.88 -11.94 -11.33
N ASN A 150 -6.84 -11.01 -11.12
CA ASN A 150 -7.54 -10.95 -9.80
C ASN A 150 -8.97 -10.35 -9.71
N ASN A 151 -9.68 -10.16 -10.82
CA ASN A 151 -10.96 -9.42 -10.86
C ASN A 151 -12.02 -9.78 -9.80
N ASN A 152 -12.21 -11.06 -9.47
CA ASN A 152 -13.27 -11.48 -8.55
C ASN A 152 -13.09 -10.98 -7.10
N LYS A 153 -11.87 -10.69 -6.64
CA LYS A 153 -11.63 -10.20 -5.29
C LYS A 153 -11.89 -8.69 -5.19
N ASP A 154 -11.47 -7.94 -6.21
CA ASP A 154 -11.63 -6.49 -6.22
C ASP A 154 -13.09 -6.08 -6.40
N PHE A 155 -13.89 -6.80 -7.21
CA PHE A 155 -15.34 -6.53 -7.31
C PHE A 155 -16.06 -6.65 -5.95
N LYS A 156 -15.70 -7.63 -5.12
CA LYS A 156 -16.28 -7.76 -3.77
C LYS A 156 -15.93 -6.58 -2.87
N LYS A 157 -14.71 -6.04 -2.98
CA LYS A 157 -14.29 -4.85 -2.23
C LYS A 157 -15.03 -3.61 -2.71
N ILE A 158 -15.18 -3.45 -4.03
CA ILE A 158 -15.96 -2.35 -4.64
C ILE A 158 -17.41 -2.39 -4.15
N ASP A 159 -18.07 -3.54 -4.21
CA ASP A 159 -19.46 -3.70 -3.78
C ASP A 159 -19.62 -3.40 -2.28
N PHE A 160 -18.69 -3.90 -1.46
CA PHE A 160 -18.67 -3.59 -0.02
C PHE A 160 -18.49 -2.09 0.24
N LEU A 161 -17.54 -1.45 -0.43
CA LEU A 161 -17.24 -0.02 -0.28
C LEU A 161 -18.44 0.83 -0.71
N LYS A 162 -19.07 0.54 -1.85
CA LYS A 162 -20.33 1.17 -2.27
C LYS A 162 -21.42 0.97 -1.24
N GLY A 163 -21.49 -0.22 -0.65
CA GLY A 163 -22.44 -0.57 0.38
C GLY A 163 -22.25 0.19 1.69
N ILE A 164 -21.05 0.64 2.06
CA ILE A 164 -20.86 1.48 3.26
C ILE A 164 -21.00 2.97 2.94
N ILE A 165 -20.52 3.42 1.78
CA ILE A 165 -20.55 4.83 1.39
C ILE A 165 -21.99 5.32 1.12
N ASN A 166 -22.86 4.47 0.57
CA ASN A 166 -24.25 4.84 0.28
C ASN A 166 -25.14 4.95 1.54
N TYR A 167 -24.62 4.64 2.73
CA TYR A 167 -25.32 4.72 4.00
C TYR A 167 -24.80 5.85 4.91
N ASP A 168 -23.76 6.58 4.49
CA ASP A 168 -23.24 7.80 5.14
C ASP A 168 -23.84 9.07 4.52
#